data_AF-A0A523PP16-F1
#
_entry.id   AF-A0A523PP16-F1
#
_cell.length_a   1.000
_cell.length_b   1.000
_cell.length_c   1.000
_cell.angle_alpha   90.00
_cell.angle_beta   90.00
_cell.angle_gamma   90.00
#
_symmetry.space_group_name_H-M   'P 1'
#
loop_
_entity.id
_entity.type
_entity.pdbx_description
1 polymer ?
#
loop_
_entity_poly.entity_id
_entity_poly.type
_entity_poly.pdbx_seq_one_letter_code
_entity_poly.pdbx_strand_id
1 'polypeptide(L)' 'MQFRVLGNGDAFASGDRFNTCMLVTTSATACLIDGGASSPIAMRRFNVDPSTIATMLSIYKE' A
#
# COMPACT_ATOMS: atom_id res chain seq x y z
N MET A 1 -1.19 5.57 16.31
CA MET A 1 -0.72 5.60 14.91
C MET A 1 -0.13 4.24 14.59
N GLN A 2 -0.51 3.65 13.46
CA GLN A 2 -0.06 2.33 13.00
C GLN A 2 0.56 2.46 11.61
N PHE A 3 1.62 1.68 11.36
CA PHE A 3 2.21 1.48 10.05
C PHE A 3 2.17 -0.01 9.71
N ARG A 4 1.72 -0.35 8.49
CA ARG A 4 1.63 -1.72 8.01
C ARG A 4 2.21 -1.82 6.60
N VAL A 5 3.12 -2.76 6.40
CA VAL A 5 3.63 -3.10 5.06
C VAL A 5 2.67 -4.10 4.43
N LEU A 6 2.05 -3.73 3.30
CA LEU A 6 1.18 -4.59 2.51
C LEU A 6 1.95 -5.27 1.35
N GLY A 7 2.99 -4.60 0.84
CA GLY A 7 3.89 -5.11 -0.18
C GLY A 7 5.28 -4.49 -0.08
N ASN A 8 6.30 -5.25 -0.46
CA ASN A 8 7.73 -4.87 -0.43
C ASN A 8 8.49 -5.51 -1.61
N GLY A 9 7.79 -5.73 -2.72
CA GLY A 9 8.35 -6.20 -3.97
C GLY A 9 8.90 -5.05 -4.80
N ASP A 10 9.75 -5.38 -5.76
CA ASP A 10 10.27 -4.42 -6.74
C ASP A 10 9.18 -3.98 -7.75
N ALA A 11 9.60 -3.25 -8.79
CA ALA A 11 8.74 -2.79 -9.87
C ALA A 11 7.99 -3.94 -10.58
N PHE A 12 8.51 -5.16 -10.51
CA PHE A 12 7.96 -6.35 -11.16
C PHE A 12 7.25 -7.30 -10.20
N ALA A 13 7.11 -6.93 -8.92
CA ALA A 13 6.51 -7.82 -7.91
C ALA A 13 7.23 -9.18 -7.82
N SER A 14 8.57 -9.17 -7.89
CA SER A 14 9.37 -10.41 -7.95
C SER A 14 9.29 -11.26 -6.69
N GLY A 15 9.40 -12.58 -6.88
CA GLY A 15 9.49 -13.56 -5.80
C GLY A 15 8.20 -13.69 -4.99
N ASP A 16 7.05 -13.73 -5.67
CA ASP A 16 5.71 -13.83 -5.08
C ASP A 16 5.34 -12.70 -4.09
N ARG A 17 6.02 -11.56 -4.18
CA ARG A 17 5.75 -10.37 -3.36
C ARG A 17 4.86 -9.40 -4.11
N PHE A 18 3.98 -8.69 -3.41
CA PHE A 18 3.29 -7.55 -3.98
C PHE A 18 4.25 -6.37 -4.18
N ASN A 19 4.05 -5.53 -5.21
CA ASN A 19 4.71 -4.22 -5.36
C ASN A 19 4.70 -3.46 -4.03
N THR A 20 5.73 -2.63 -3.81
CA THR A 20 5.80 -1.73 -2.65
C THR A 20 4.47 -1.03 -2.41
N CYS A 21 3.94 -1.20 -1.19
CA CYS A 21 2.65 -0.68 -0.77
C CYS A 21 2.58 -0.70 0.76
N MET A 22 2.36 0.45 1.39
CA MET A 22 2.36 0.58 2.85
C MET A 22 1.15 1.40 3.30
N LEU A 23 0.48 0.97 4.36
CA LEU A 23 -0.65 1.66 4.96
C LEU A 23 -0.22 2.35 6.25
N VAL A 24 -0.44 3.66 6.32
CA VAL A 24 -0.34 4.44 7.56
C VAL A 24 -1.75 4.76 8.03
N THR A 25 -2.07 4.42 9.27
CA THR A 25 -3.36 4.76 9.88
C THR A 25 -3.13 5.59 11.14
N THR A 26 -3.79 6.74 11.21
CA THR A 26 -3.86 7.61 12.39
C THR A 26 -5.30 7.64 12.92
N SER A 27 -5.55 8.36 14.00
CA SER A 27 -6.93 8.57 14.49
C SER A 27 -7.77 9.44 13.54
N ALA A 28 -7.14 10.24 12.68
CA ALA A 28 -7.81 11.20 11.81
C ALA A 28 -7.93 10.76 10.35
N THR A 29 -7.02 9.90 9.88
CA THR A 29 -6.93 9.53 8.46
C THR A 29 -6.15 8.23 8.24
N ALA A 30 -6.36 7.61 7.09
CA ALA A 30 -5.53 6.56 6.54
C ALA A 30 -4.92 7.00 5.20
N CYS A 31 -3.63 6.72 5.03
CA CYS A 31 -2.86 7.07 3.84
C CYS A 31 -2.15 5.81 3.31
N LEU A 32 -2.20 5.62 1.99
CA LEU A 32 -1.45 4.59 1.30
C LEU A 32 -0.17 5.21 0.71
N ILE A 33 0.99 4.72 1.14
CA ILE A 33 2.29 5.07 0.60
C ILE A 33 2.66 4.03 -0.46
N ASP A 34 2.90 4.53 -1.66
CA ASP A 34 3.06 3.75 -2.88
C ASP A 34 1.80 2.92 -3.22
N GLY A 35 1.72 2.41 -4.45
CA GLY A 35 0.46 1.97 -5.02
C GLY A 35 0.61 1.21 -6.33
N GLY A 36 1.60 0.33 -6.42
CA GLY A 36 1.85 -0.45 -7.65
C GLY A 36 0.67 -1.31 -8.11
N ALA A 37 0.79 -1.92 -9.29
CA ALA A 37 -0.28 -2.67 -9.93
C ALA A 37 -0.88 -3.78 -9.06
N SER A 38 -0.08 -4.41 -8.20
CA SER A 38 -0.56 -5.45 -7.28
C SER A 38 -1.08 -4.93 -5.93
N SER A 39 -1.11 -3.61 -5.69
CA SER A 39 -1.56 -3.03 -4.42
C SER A 39 -3.04 -3.34 -4.08
N PRO A 40 -4.01 -3.38 -5.03
CA PRO A 40 -5.38 -3.78 -4.70
C PRO A 40 -5.48 -5.25 -4.27
N ILE A 41 -4.61 -6.10 -4.81
CA ILE A 41 -4.51 -7.52 -4.44
C ILE A 41 -3.97 -7.64 -3.01
N ALA A 42 -2.93 -6.88 -2.66
CA ALA A 42 -2.40 -6.81 -1.30
C ALA A 42 -3.46 -6.33 -0.30
N MET A 43 -4.18 -5.25 -0.61
CA MET A 43 -5.27 -4.74 0.23
C MET A 43 -6.34 -5.80 0.48
N ARG A 44 -6.79 -6.49 -0.58
CA ARG A 44 -7.74 -7.61 -0.45
C ARG A 44 -7.18 -8.75 0.41
N ARG A 45 -5.91 -9.12 0.22
CA ARG A 45 -5.24 -10.20 0.98
C ARG A 45 -5.19 -9.90 2.48
N PHE A 46 -5.03 -8.63 2.85
CA PHE A 46 -4.92 -8.16 4.23
C PHE A 46 -6.21 -7.55 4.80
N ASN A 47 -7.35 -7.70 4.10
CA ASN A 47 -8.65 -7.16 4.49
C ASN A 47 -8.62 -5.63 4.76
N VAL A 48 -7.92 -4.89 3.92
CA VAL A 48 -7.94 -3.42 3.91
C VAL A 48 -9.04 -2.98 2.94
N ASP A 49 -9.98 -2.18 3.43
CA ASP A 49 -11.02 -1.55 2.60
C ASP A 49 -10.45 -0.29 1.93
N PRO A 50 -10.35 -0.26 0.59
CA PRO A 50 -9.83 0.90 -0.14
C PRO A 50 -10.63 2.19 0.10
N SER A 51 -11.92 2.09 0.43
CA SER A 51 -12.77 3.25 0.69
C SER A 51 -12.39 4.01 1.97
N THR A 52 -11.61 3.39 2.84
CA THR A 52 -11.11 4.01 4.08
C THR A 52 -9.85 4.85 3.89
N ILE A 53 -9.20 4.74 2.71
CA ILE A 53 -7.95 5.42 2.39
C ILE A 53 -8.28 6.80 1.82
N ALA A 54 -7.96 7.85 2.59
CA ALA A 54 -8.27 9.22 2.22
C ALA A 54 -7.23 9.83 1.27
N THR A 55 -6.01 9.29 1.24
CA THR A 55 -4.91 9.84 0.43
C THR A 55 -3.99 8.72 -0.04
N MET A 56 -3.52 8.82 -1.28
CA MET A 56 -2.45 7.99 -1.82
C MET A 56 -1.26 8.87 -2.15
N LEU A 57 -0.07 8.51 -1.63
CA LEU A 57 1.19 9.17 -1.88
C LEU A 57 2.10 8.22 -2.66
N SER A 58 2.34 8.50 -3.93
CA SER A 58 3.29 7.71 -4.73
C SER A 58 4.68 8.34 -4.69
N ILE A 59 5.68 7.53 -4.36
CA ILE A 59 7.08 7.93 -4.31
C ILE A 59 7.76 7.70 -5.66
N TYR A 60 7.58 8.64 -6.58
CA TYR A 60 8.30 8.61 -7.86
C TYR A 60 9.60 9.41 -7.73
N LYS A 61 10.67 8.86 -8.32
CA LYS A 61 11.91 9.58 -8.56
C LYS A 61 11.99 9.84 -10.07
N GLU A 62 12.34 11.08 -10.45
CA GLU A 62 12.62 11.45 -11.84
C GLU A 62 13.69 10.54 -12.47
#